data_AF-A0A2V9JXS3-F1
#
_entry.id   AF-A0A2V9JXS3-F1
#
_cell.length_a   1.000
_cell.length_b   1.000
_cell.length_c   1.000
_cell.angle_alpha   90.00
_cell.angle_beta   90.00
_cell.angle_gamma   90.00
#
_symmetry.space_group_name_H-M   'P 1'
#
loop_
_entity.id
_entity.type
_entity.pdbx_description
1 polymer ?
#
loop_
_entity_poly.entity_id
_entity_poly.type
_entity_poly.pdbx_seq_one_letter_code
_entity_poly.pdbx_strand_id
1 'polypeptide(L)'
;MWSWAGVVAAGLLNGSFAVPIKTARVWKFNHIWMVHSLLAMGLLPWVVVNLMVPGWAGILRSVSGRGWLGLLAWGVLFGIASLLYGVAVDLLGIALGFAIQLGLSIVLGALLPLVWSGTFSVRSKHDAFFLGGLALMVTGVILSAQAGGKNIRTPGATGARFRKGLAIAILGGVLAPT
;
A
#
# COMPACT_ATOMS: atom_id res chain seq x y z
N MET A 1 -23.26 -1.12 -12.96
CA MET A 1 -23.34 -2.41 -12.23
C MET A 1 -22.02 -3.21 -12.30
N TRP A 2 -21.32 -3.25 -13.45
CA TRP A 2 -20.00 -3.87 -13.58
C TRP A 2 -18.89 -3.27 -12.69
N SER A 3 -18.99 -2.00 -12.33
CA SER A 3 -18.00 -1.32 -11.47
C SER A 3 -17.94 -1.91 -10.05
N TRP A 4 -19.09 -2.11 -9.38
CA TRP A 4 -19.15 -2.63 -8.01
C TRP A 4 -18.62 -4.06 -7.90
N ALA A 5 -18.93 -4.91 -8.88
CA ALA A 5 -18.38 -6.26 -8.94
C ALA A 5 -16.84 -6.23 -9.07
N GLY A 6 -16.31 -5.31 -9.88
CA GLY A 6 -14.87 -5.08 -10.00
C GLY A 6 -14.23 -4.62 -8.68
N VAL A 7 -14.87 -3.70 -7.95
CA VAL A 7 -14.38 -3.23 -6.64
C VAL A 7 -14.35 -4.38 -5.62
N VAL A 8 -15.42 -5.18 -5.55
CA VAL A 8 -15.49 -6.33 -4.63
C VAL A 8 -14.44 -7.38 -4.99
N ALA A 9 -14.29 -7.70 -6.29
CA ALA A 9 -13.28 -8.65 -6.76
C ALA A 9 -11.86 -8.15 -6.47
N ALA A 10 -11.57 -6.87 -6.70
CA ALA A 10 -10.28 -6.26 -6.38
C ALA A 10 -9.99 -6.34 -4.88
N GLY A 11 -10.96 -6.04 -4.02
CA GLY A 11 -10.82 -6.17 -2.57
C GLY A 11 -10.56 -7.61 -2.12
N LEU A 12 -11.29 -8.58 -2.68
CA LEU A 12 -11.09 -10.00 -2.37
C LEU A 12 -9.72 -10.50 -2.82
N LEU A 13 -9.28 -10.17 -4.03
CA LEU A 13 -7.97 -10.54 -4.55
C LEU A 13 -6.84 -9.88 -3.75
N ASN A 14 -6.99 -8.60 -3.42
CA ASN A 14 -6.04 -7.85 -2.62
C ASN A 14 -5.92 -8.43 -1.21
N GLY A 15 -7.02 -8.74 -0.52
CA GLY A 15 -6.98 -9.34 0.82
C GLY A 15 -6.48 -10.79 0.83
N SER A 16 -6.76 -11.56 -0.23
CA SER A 16 -6.40 -12.97 -0.31
C SER A 16 -4.91 -13.21 -0.59
N PHE A 17 -4.16 -12.20 -1.04
CA PHE A 17 -2.75 -12.36 -1.42
C PHE A 17 -1.87 -12.89 -0.27
N ALA A 18 -2.24 -12.60 0.99
CA ALA A 18 -1.47 -13.01 2.16
C ALA A 18 -1.62 -14.51 2.46
N VAL A 19 -2.70 -15.15 2.00
CA VAL A 19 -3.00 -16.56 2.22
C VAL A 19 -1.95 -17.49 1.59
N PRO A 20 -1.66 -17.41 0.27
CA PRO A 20 -0.63 -18.24 -0.35
C PRO A 20 0.79 -17.93 0.17
N ILE A 21 1.06 -16.68 0.56
CA ILE A 21 2.36 -16.30 1.14
C ILE A 21 2.55 -17.00 2.50
N LYS A 22 1.49 -17.10 3.31
CA LYS A 22 1.54 -17.79 4.60
C LYS A 22 1.67 -19.31 4.47
N THR A 23 1.16 -19.90 3.39
CA THR A 23 1.24 -21.34 3.12
C THR A 23 2.49 -21.74 2.32
N ALA A 24 3.27 -20.77 1.83
CA ALA A 24 4.54 -21.02 1.15
C ALA A 24 5.57 -21.60 2.15
N ARG A 25 5.76 -22.92 2.13
CA ARG A 25 6.63 -23.63 3.08
C ARG A 25 8.12 -23.49 2.78
N VAL A 26 8.48 -23.18 1.53
CA VAL A 26 9.88 -23.25 1.05
C VAL A 26 10.53 -21.87 0.93
N TRP A 27 9.73 -20.82 0.74
CA TRP A 27 10.24 -19.48 0.43
C TRP A 27 10.07 -18.53 1.61
N LYS A 28 11.16 -17.87 1.99
CA LYS A 28 11.11 -16.74 2.92
C LYS A 28 10.35 -15.59 2.28
N PHE A 29 9.65 -14.81 3.10
CA PHE A 29 8.89 -13.63 2.67
C PHE A 29 9.73 -12.69 1.77
N ASN A 30 10.98 -12.42 2.13
CA ASN A 30 11.87 -11.56 1.35
C ASN A 30 12.11 -12.07 -0.09
N HIS A 31 12.19 -13.39 -0.29
CA HIS A 31 12.36 -13.95 -1.64
C HIS A 31 11.07 -13.84 -2.45
N ILE A 32 9.91 -14.07 -1.82
CA ILE A 32 8.60 -13.90 -2.46
C ILE A 32 8.41 -12.43 -2.87
N TRP A 33 8.74 -11.51 -1.97
CA TRP A 33 8.64 -10.08 -2.20
C TRP A 33 9.58 -9.63 -3.33
N MET A 34 10.82 -10.12 -3.36
CA MET A 34 11.78 -9.83 -4.44
C MET A 34 11.27 -10.28 -5.81
N VAL A 35 10.75 -11.51 -5.90
CA VAL A 35 10.17 -12.02 -7.17
C VAL A 35 8.96 -11.20 -7.59
N HIS A 36 8.09 -10.82 -6.65
CA HIS A 36 6.96 -9.94 -6.93
C HIS A 36 7.41 -8.58 -7.46
N SER A 37 8.37 -7.92 -6.81
CA SER A 37 8.88 -6.62 -7.27
C SER A 37 9.50 -6.69 -8.67
N LEU A 38 10.25 -7.75 -8.98
CA LEU A 38 10.86 -7.90 -10.30
C LEU A 38 9.83 -8.23 -11.39
N LEU A 39 8.95 -9.20 -11.14
CA LEU A 39 8.02 -9.69 -12.15
C LEU A 39 6.78 -8.81 -12.25
N ALA A 40 6.09 -8.56 -11.14
CA ALA A 40 4.80 -7.87 -11.17
C ALA A 40 4.94 -6.36 -11.28
N MET A 41 5.95 -5.76 -10.64
CA MET A 41 6.17 -4.29 -10.74
C MET A 41 7.16 -3.91 -11.84
N GLY A 42 8.09 -4.79 -12.21
CA GLY A 42 9.07 -4.55 -13.27
C GLY A 42 8.59 -5.06 -14.63
N LEU A 43 8.59 -6.38 -14.82
CA LEU A 43 8.41 -7.00 -16.13
C LEU A 43 6.98 -6.89 -16.68
N LEU A 44 5.98 -7.18 -15.85
CA LEU A 44 4.59 -7.29 -16.26
C LEU A 44 4.02 -5.98 -16.85
N PRO A 45 4.29 -4.78 -16.27
CA PRO A 45 3.84 -3.52 -16.87
C PRO A 45 4.37 -3.32 -18.29
N TRP A 46 5.62 -3.69 -18.57
CA TRP A 46 6.18 -3.60 -19.92
C TRP A 46 5.54 -4.60 -20.88
N VAL A 47 5.28 -5.82 -20.44
CA VAL A 47 4.55 -6.82 -21.25
C VAL A 47 3.17 -6.30 -21.61
N VAL A 48 2.43 -5.78 -20.62
CA VAL A 48 1.08 -5.24 -20.82
C VAL A 48 1.10 -4.03 -21.76
N VAL A 49 2.02 -3.08 -21.57
CA VAL A 49 2.15 -1.90 -22.45
C VAL A 49 2.45 -2.29 -23.89
N ASN A 50 3.35 -3.25 -24.12
CA ASN A 50 3.69 -3.66 -25.49
C ASN A 50 2.54 -4.38 -26.20
N LEU A 51 1.67 -5.07 -25.46
CA LEU A 51 0.53 -5.80 -26.03
C LEU A 51 -0.71 -4.92 -26.20
N MET A 52 -0.98 -4.02 -25.24
CA MET A 52 -2.25 -3.28 -25.17
C MET A 52 -2.16 -1.83 -25.65
N VAL A 53 -0.96 -1.23 -25.67
CA VAL A 53 -0.77 0.20 -25.97
C VAL A 53 0.07 0.38 -27.23
N PRO A 54 -0.56 0.39 -28.43
CA PRO A 54 0.16 0.68 -29.67
C PRO A 54 0.74 2.11 -29.61
N GLY A 55 2.02 2.25 -29.96
CA GLY A 55 2.66 3.57 -30.03
C GLY A 55 3.06 4.18 -28.68
N TRP A 56 3.18 3.38 -27.61
CA TRP A 56 3.58 3.84 -26.26
C TRP A 56 4.87 4.69 -26.25
N ALA A 57 5.80 4.44 -27.18
CA ALA A 57 7.02 5.22 -27.31
C ALA A 57 6.77 6.70 -27.67
N GLY A 58 5.72 6.98 -28.45
CA GLY A 58 5.31 8.36 -28.76
C GLY A 58 4.76 9.07 -27.51
N ILE A 59 4.02 8.35 -26.68
CA ILE A 59 3.49 8.86 -25.40
C ILE A 59 4.64 9.25 -24.48
N LEU A 60 5.65 8.38 -24.33
CA LEU A 60 6.82 8.68 -23.49
C LEU A 60 7.60 9.91 -23.97
N ARG A 61 7.70 10.12 -25.28
CA ARG A 61 8.36 11.32 -25.85
C ARG A 61 7.56 12.60 -25.63
N SER A 62 6.25 12.49 -25.45
CA SER A 62 5.38 13.65 -25.19
C SER A 62 5.47 14.16 -23.73
N VAL A 63 6.07 13.37 -22.83
CA VAL A 63 6.24 13.76 -21.42
C VAL A 63 7.35 14.81 -21.30
N SER A 64 7.01 15.96 -20.73
CA SER A 64 7.97 17.04 -20.47
C SER A 64 9.07 16.62 -19.47
N GLY A 65 10.23 17.30 -19.50
CA GLY A 65 11.32 17.01 -18.54
C GLY A 65 10.91 17.14 -17.07
N ARG A 66 10.03 18.10 -16.74
CA ARG A 66 9.43 18.22 -15.39
C ARG A 66 8.51 17.04 -15.07
N GLY A 67 7.75 16.56 -16.05
CA GLY A 67 6.92 15.36 -15.91
C GLY A 67 7.75 14.12 -15.60
N TRP A 68 8.87 13.94 -16.31
CA TRP A 68 9.83 12.86 -16.04
C TRP A 68 10.43 12.93 -14.64
N LEU A 69 10.83 14.13 -14.19
CA LEU A 69 11.35 14.30 -12.84
C LEU A 69 10.31 13.92 -11.78
N GLY A 70 9.06 14.35 -11.97
CA GLY A 70 7.95 13.97 -11.08
C GLY A 70 7.71 12.46 -11.06
N LEU A 71 7.66 11.82 -12.24
CA LEU A 71 7.44 10.38 -12.37
C LEU A 71 8.56 9.58 -11.67
N LEU A 72 9.82 9.96 -11.88
CA LEU A 72 10.97 9.32 -11.24
C LEU A 72 10.98 9.56 -9.73
N ALA A 73 10.68 10.78 -9.27
CA ALA A 73 10.63 11.10 -7.85
C ALA A 73 9.55 10.29 -7.12
N TRP A 74 8.33 10.22 -7.67
CA TRP A 74 7.26 9.40 -7.12
C TRP A 74 7.57 7.90 -7.20
N GLY A 75 8.21 7.44 -8.28
CA GLY A 75 8.66 6.06 -8.41
C GLY A 75 9.70 5.68 -7.34
N VAL A 76 10.65 6.56 -7.05
CA VAL A 76 11.65 6.36 -5.98
C VAL A 76 10.97 6.35 -4.60
N LEU A 77 10.06 7.28 -4.32
CA LEU A 77 9.31 7.31 -3.06
C LEU A 77 8.52 6.02 -2.84
N PHE A 78 7.81 5.56 -3.87
CA PHE A 78 7.09 4.30 -3.84
C PHE A 78 8.03 3.08 -3.65
N GLY A 79 9.19 3.09 -4.30
CA GLY A 79 10.21 2.06 -4.13
C GLY A 79 10.73 1.99 -2.69
N ILE A 80 11.02 3.14 -2.07
CA ILE A 80 11.43 3.22 -0.67
C ILE A 80 10.32 2.70 0.25
N ALA A 81 9.07 3.11 0.03
CA ALA A 81 7.93 2.61 0.80
C ALA A 81 7.74 1.09 0.68
N SER A 82 8.01 0.53 -0.51
CA SER A 82 7.97 -0.92 -0.77
C SER A 82 9.08 -1.69 -0.04
N LEU A 83 10.26 -1.09 0.12
CA LEU A 83 11.34 -1.65 0.94
C LEU A 83 11.00 -1.58 2.44
N LEU A 84 10.46 -0.46 2.91
CA LEU A 84 10.02 -0.28 4.30
C LEU A 84 8.90 -1.27 4.65
N TYR A 85 8.00 -1.57 3.71
CA TYR A 85 6.99 -2.62 3.87
C TYR A 85 7.62 -3.97 4.18
N GLY A 86 8.64 -4.35 3.39
CA GLY A 86 9.33 -5.62 3.57
C GLY A 86 9.93 -5.75 4.97
N VAL A 87 10.56 -4.67 5.46
CA VAL A 87 11.12 -4.61 6.81
C VAL A 87 10.02 -4.60 7.88
N ALA A 88 8.93 -3.85 7.67
CA ALA A 88 7.80 -3.82 8.61
C ALA A 88 7.17 -5.21 8.77
N VAL A 89 7.02 -5.97 7.69
CA VAL A 89 6.50 -7.34 7.72
C VAL A 89 7.42 -8.29 8.46
N ASP A 90 8.75 -8.17 8.31
CA ASP A 90 9.70 -8.98 9.10
C ASP A 90 9.61 -8.67 10.61
N LEU A 91 9.36 -7.41 10.98
CA LEU A 91 9.32 -6.98 12.37
C LEU A 91 7.96 -7.19 13.06
N LEU A 92 6.85 -7.06 12.32
CA LEU A 92 5.48 -7.07 12.85
C LEU A 92 4.67 -8.31 12.43
N GLY A 93 5.10 -9.02 11.40
CA GLY A 93 4.34 -10.05 10.71
C GLY A 93 3.44 -9.49 9.60
N ILE A 94 3.10 -10.36 8.64
CA ILE A 94 2.38 -10.01 7.39
C ILE A 94 1.04 -9.33 7.69
N ALA A 95 0.25 -9.88 8.61
CA ALA A 95 -1.09 -9.35 8.91
C ALA A 95 -1.04 -7.92 9.45
N LEU A 96 -0.15 -7.64 10.40
CA LEU A 96 -0.08 -6.33 11.04
C LEU A 96 0.63 -5.29 10.16
N GLY A 97 1.74 -5.67 9.52
CA GLY A 97 2.46 -4.79 8.61
C GLY A 97 1.59 -4.34 7.43
N PHE A 98 0.81 -5.26 6.86
CA PHE A 98 -0.10 -4.96 5.75
C PHE A 98 -1.27 -4.06 6.18
N ALA A 99 -1.93 -4.38 7.30
CA ALA A 99 -3.05 -3.58 7.80
C ALA A 99 -2.64 -2.13 8.08
N ILE A 100 -1.48 -1.90 8.70
CA ILE A 100 -1.01 -0.54 9.02
C ILE A 100 -0.59 0.21 7.76
N GLN A 101 0.23 -0.42 6.90
CA GLN A 101 0.77 0.26 5.73
C GLN A 101 -0.32 0.59 4.71
N LEU A 102 -1.12 -0.39 4.26
CA LEU A 102 -2.26 -0.10 3.40
C LEU A 102 -3.26 0.83 4.08
N GLY A 103 -3.42 0.63 5.39
CA GLY A 103 -4.16 1.48 6.30
C GLY A 103 -3.96 2.97 6.04
N LEU A 104 -2.71 3.36 6.22
CA LEU A 104 -2.25 4.74 6.09
C LEU A 104 -2.19 5.20 4.63
N SER A 105 -1.74 4.34 3.72
CA SER A 105 -1.63 4.66 2.29
C SER A 105 -2.98 5.07 1.70
N ILE A 106 -4.05 4.32 1.99
CA ILE A 106 -5.41 4.64 1.51
C ILE A 106 -5.90 5.94 2.16
N VAL A 107 -5.68 6.12 3.47
CA VAL A 107 -6.15 7.33 4.16
C VAL A 107 -5.50 8.59 3.59
N LEU A 108 -4.18 8.54 3.37
CA LEU A 108 -3.43 9.67 2.86
C LEU A 108 -3.68 9.88 1.35
N GLY A 109 -3.77 8.80 0.57
CA GLY A 109 -4.11 8.86 -0.85
C GLY A 109 -5.52 9.37 -1.10
N ALA A 110 -6.45 9.10 -0.18
CA ALA A 110 -7.80 9.68 -0.19
C ALA A 110 -7.79 11.18 0.15
N LEU A 111 -7.08 11.58 1.20
CA LEU A 111 -7.13 12.95 1.73
C LEU A 111 -6.31 13.94 0.91
N LEU A 112 -5.13 13.57 0.43
CA LEU A 112 -4.21 14.49 -0.25
C LEU A 112 -4.84 15.15 -1.50
N PRO A 113 -5.49 14.41 -2.43
CA PRO A 113 -6.14 15.01 -3.60
C PRO A 113 -7.32 15.90 -3.22
N LEU A 114 -8.10 15.53 -2.19
CA LEU A 114 -9.26 16.29 -1.75
C LEU A 114 -8.88 17.63 -1.10
N VAL A 115 -7.78 17.64 -0.35
CA VAL A 115 -7.23 18.88 0.21
C VAL A 115 -6.65 19.75 -0.89
N TRP A 116 -5.92 19.15 -1.84
CA TRP A 116 -5.31 19.89 -2.96
C TRP A 116 -6.36 20.49 -3.89
N SER A 117 -7.41 19.73 -4.24
CA SER A 117 -8.46 20.21 -5.16
C SER A 117 -9.30 21.34 -4.60
N GLY A 118 -9.28 21.56 -3.27
CA GLY A 118 -10.10 22.57 -2.60
C GLY A 118 -11.61 22.33 -2.71
N THR A 119 -12.02 21.19 -3.27
CA THR A 119 -13.43 20.82 -3.53
C THR A 119 -14.12 20.21 -2.32
N PHE A 120 -13.38 19.96 -1.24
CA PHE A 120 -13.92 19.30 -0.07
C PHE A 120 -14.75 20.26 0.78
N SER A 121 -16.06 20.00 0.85
CA SER A 121 -17.00 20.78 1.63
C SER A 121 -17.73 19.84 2.58
N VAL A 122 -17.31 19.83 3.84
CA VAL A 122 -17.85 19.02 4.94
C VAL A 122 -19.38 19.15 5.12
N ARG A 123 -20.01 20.10 4.41
CA ARG A 123 -21.46 20.29 4.35
C ARG A 123 -22.21 19.26 3.50
N SER A 124 -21.54 18.56 2.57
CA SER A 124 -22.19 17.55 1.73
C SER A 124 -22.38 16.24 2.50
N LYS A 125 -23.56 15.60 2.36
CA LYS A 125 -23.81 14.26 2.93
C LYS A 125 -22.84 13.21 2.41
N HIS A 126 -22.34 13.37 1.18
CA HIS A 126 -21.35 12.47 0.57
C HIS A 126 -19.99 12.60 1.25
N ASP A 127 -19.55 13.83 1.51
CA ASP A 127 -18.27 14.14 2.18
C ASP A 127 -18.28 13.63 3.62
N ALA A 128 -19.42 13.75 4.32
CA ALA A 128 -19.60 13.20 5.65
C ALA A 128 -19.56 11.66 5.68
N PHE A 129 -20.21 10.99 4.71
CA PHE A 129 -20.16 9.53 4.59
C PHE A 129 -18.75 9.03 4.27
N PHE A 130 -18.04 9.73 3.39
CA PHE A 130 -16.65 9.45 3.05
C PHE A 130 -15.72 9.57 4.26
N LEU A 131 -15.82 10.66 5.03
CA LEU A 131 -15.07 10.84 6.28
C LEU A 131 -15.42 9.76 7.31
N GLY A 132 -16.69 9.36 7.39
CA GLY A 132 -17.12 8.26 8.27
C GLY A 132 -16.44 6.94 7.91
N GLY A 133 -16.37 6.60 6.61
CA GLY A 133 -15.65 5.42 6.13
C GLY A 133 -14.16 5.49 6.42
N LEU A 134 -13.55 6.66 6.24
CA LEU A 134 -12.14 6.91 6.56
C LEU A 134 -11.85 6.74 8.06
N ALA A 135 -12.70 7.29 8.91
CA ALA A 135 -12.59 7.17 10.37
C ALA A 135 -12.75 5.72 10.83
N LEU A 136 -13.67 4.96 10.23
CA LEU A 136 -13.83 3.54 10.49
C LEU A 136 -12.57 2.76 10.10
N MET A 137 -11.98 3.09 8.95
CA MET A 137 -10.75 2.47 8.47
C MET A 137 -9.57 2.73 9.41
N VAL A 138 -9.36 3.99 9.83
CA VAL A 138 -8.34 4.37 10.81
C VAL A 138 -8.55 3.62 12.13
N THR A 139 -9.80 3.50 12.58
CA THR A 139 -10.14 2.75 13.79
C THR A 139 -9.74 1.28 13.67
N GLY A 140 -10.01 0.63 12.53
CA GLY A 140 -9.59 -0.74 12.26
C GLY A 140 -8.07 -0.95 12.31
N VAL A 141 -7.30 0.01 11.78
CA VAL A 141 -5.84 0.01 11.85
C VAL A 141 -5.35 0.13 13.29
N ILE A 142 -5.92 1.06 14.07
CA ILE A 142 -5.57 1.27 15.48
C ILE A 142 -5.84 0.00 16.30
N LEU A 143 -7.02 -0.61 16.12
CA LEU A 143 -7.38 -1.85 16.81
C LEU A 143 -6.43 -3.00 16.45
N SER A 144 -6.05 -3.11 15.18
CA SER A 144 -5.08 -4.11 14.71
C SER A 144 -3.70 -3.89 15.36
N ALA A 145 -3.23 -2.65 15.43
CA ALA A 145 -1.98 -2.28 16.11
C ALA A 145 -2.01 -2.60 17.61
N GLN A 146 -3.11 -2.30 18.29
CA GLN A 146 -3.29 -2.61 19.70
C GLN A 146 -3.34 -4.12 19.96
N ALA A 147 -4.05 -4.89 19.13
CA ALA A 147 -4.11 -6.34 19.25
C ALA A 147 -2.73 -6.99 19.02
N GLY A 148 -1.98 -6.52 18.02
CA GLY A 148 -0.61 -6.96 17.78
C GLY A 148 0.34 -6.65 18.94
N GLY A 149 0.19 -5.48 19.55
CA GLY A 149 0.97 -5.08 20.73
C GLY A 149 0.65 -5.89 21.99
N LYS A 150 -0.57 -6.41 22.15
CA LYS A 150 -0.94 -7.27 23.30
C LYS A 150 -0.30 -8.66 23.23
N ASN A 151 0.05 -9.15 22.03
CA ASN A 151 0.80 -10.41 21.82
C ASN A 151 2.30 -10.32 22.14
N ILE A 152 2.79 -9.18 22.66
CA ILE A 152 4.19 -8.99 23.12
C ILE A 152 4.54 -9.89 24.33
N ARG A 153 3.57 -10.61 24.92
CA ARG A 153 3.81 -11.64 25.95
C ARG A 153 4.41 -12.96 25.42
N THR A 154 4.78 -13.01 24.14
CA THR A 154 5.51 -14.15 23.57
C THR A 154 7.01 -14.04 23.94
N PRO A 155 7.63 -15.05 24.58
CA PRO A 155 9.03 -14.95 25.04
C PRO A 155 9.98 -14.74 23.84
N GLY A 156 10.78 -13.66 23.87
CA GLY A 156 11.78 -13.34 22.84
C GLY A 156 11.50 -12.13 21.94
N ALA A 157 10.29 -11.54 22.00
CA ALA A 157 9.98 -10.29 21.31
C ALA A 157 10.23 -9.09 22.22
N THR A 158 11.43 -8.51 22.18
CA THR A 158 11.71 -7.25 22.90
C THR A 158 10.79 -6.16 22.36
N GLY A 159 10.00 -5.49 23.21
CA GLY A 159 9.08 -4.42 22.77
C GLY A 159 9.72 -3.31 21.92
N ALA A 160 11.05 -3.18 21.98
CA ALA A 160 11.85 -2.36 21.06
C ALA A 160 11.73 -2.77 19.58
N ARG A 161 11.70 -4.07 19.25
CA ARG A 161 11.54 -4.58 17.88
C ARG A 161 10.16 -4.22 17.31
N PHE A 162 9.12 -4.39 18.13
CA PHE A 162 7.75 -4.01 17.76
C PHE A 162 7.62 -2.50 17.50
N ARG A 163 8.14 -1.66 18.40
CA ARG A 163 8.13 -0.19 18.19
C ARG A 163 8.88 0.23 16.93
N LYS A 164 10.02 -0.38 16.64
CA LYS A 164 10.77 -0.14 15.39
C LYS A 164 9.93 -0.55 14.17
N GLY A 165 9.31 -1.73 14.21
CA GLY A 165 8.42 -2.20 13.14
C GLY A 165 7.24 -1.26 12.92
N LEU A 166 6.60 -0.79 13.98
CA LEU A 166 5.48 0.15 13.93
C LEU A 166 5.90 1.49 13.31
N ALA A 167 7.04 2.05 13.73
CA ALA A 167 7.56 3.29 13.16
C ALA A 167 7.86 3.14 11.65
N ILE A 168 8.48 2.03 11.25
CA ILE A 168 8.79 1.74 9.85
C ILE A 168 7.51 1.55 9.02
N ALA A 169 6.50 0.87 9.55
CA ALA A 169 5.22 0.69 8.87
C ALA A 169 4.49 2.02 8.65
N ILE A 170 4.53 2.92 9.65
CA ILE A 170 3.93 4.26 9.54
C ILE A 170 4.67 5.08 8.49
N LEU A 171 6.01 5.10 8.52
CA LEU A 171 6.82 5.80 7.53
C LEU A 171 6.57 5.26 6.12
N GLY A 172 6.47 3.94 5.94
CA GLY A 172 6.15 3.31 4.67
C GLY A 172 4.78 3.74 4.12
N GLY A 173 3.76 3.77 4.97
CA GLY A 173 2.41 4.22 4.59
C GLY A 173 2.35 5.70 4.20
N VAL A 174 3.13 6.56 4.87
CA VAL A 174 3.21 8.00 4.55
C VAL A 174 3.95 8.28 3.25
N LEU A 175 4.98 7.47 2.94
CA LEU A 175 5.80 7.64 1.73
C LEU A 175 5.15 7.11 0.46
N ALA A 176 4.14 6.23 0.58
CA ALA A 176 3.34 5.75 -0.54
C ALA A 176 1.84 6.01 -0.31
N PRO A 177 1.40 7.28 -0.40
CA PRO A 177 -0.03 7.57 -0.54
C PRO A 177 -0.49 7.03 -1.90
N THR A 178 -1.51 6.17 -1.88
CA THR A 178 -2.07 5.50 -3.07
C THR A 178 -3.54 5.81 -3.24
#